data_AF-A0A2C2UWA8-F1
#
_entry.id   AF-A0A2C2UWA8-F1
#
_cell.length_a   1.000
_cell.length_b   1.000
_cell.length_c   1.000
_cell.angle_alpha   90.00
_cell.angle_beta   90.00
_cell.angle_gamma   90.00
#
_symmetry.space_group_name_H-M   'P 1'
#
loop_
_entity.id
_entity.type
_entity.pdbx_description
1 polymer ?
#
loop_
_entity_poly.entity_id
_entity_poly.type
_entity_poly.pdbx_seq_one_letter_code
_entity_poly.pdbx_strand_id
1 'polypeptide(L)'
;MVLAFSKYALSHVIAGYLYQHYNAFATSSQIETDHARLELAFSPEIIEKIPFEQLEQSIKKLLIQPHNVHTKTISRREAEQKEGTIKTIINLLPTSLNEIRIVQINDIDEQACGGTHVSNTAEIGDFSIIKIQNKGAAKKRLKIQLN
;
A
#
# COMPACT_ATOMS: atom_id res chain seq x y z
N MET A 1 9.05 -16.67 -5.45
CA MET A 1 7.86 -16.14 -6.15
C MET A 1 6.82 -15.63 -5.14
N VAL A 2 6.32 -16.47 -4.23
CA VAL A 2 5.30 -16.09 -3.22
C VAL A 2 5.73 -14.92 -2.31
N LEU A 3 6.99 -14.86 -1.88
CA LEU A 3 7.48 -13.77 -1.01
C LEU A 3 7.36 -12.37 -1.63
N ALA A 4 7.50 -12.26 -2.96
CA ALA A 4 7.29 -10.98 -3.63
C ALA A 4 5.82 -10.57 -3.58
N PHE A 5 4.91 -11.53 -3.72
CA PHE A 5 3.47 -11.31 -3.74
C PHE A 5 2.97 -10.86 -2.36
N SER A 6 3.47 -11.50 -1.30
CA SER A 6 3.21 -11.14 0.09
C SER A 6 3.74 -9.73 0.40
N LYS A 7 4.92 -9.35 -0.09
CA LYS A 7 5.48 -7.99 0.07
C LYS A 7 4.65 -6.92 -0.64
N TYR A 8 4.13 -7.19 -1.84
CA TYR A 8 3.19 -6.29 -2.51
C TYR A 8 1.91 -6.13 -1.69
N ALA A 9 1.26 -7.22 -1.28
CA ALA A 9 0.03 -7.15 -0.48
C ALA A 9 0.24 -6.41 0.86
N LEU A 10 1.34 -6.68 1.57
CA LEU A 10 1.67 -6.00 2.82
C LEU A 10 1.88 -4.49 2.61
N SER A 11 2.51 -4.09 1.50
CA SER A 11 2.67 -2.67 1.15
C SER A 11 1.32 -1.99 0.93
N HIS A 12 0.36 -2.66 0.28
CA HIS A 12 -1.02 -2.19 0.14
C HIS A 12 -1.72 -2.06 1.49
N VAL A 13 -1.59 -3.04 2.38
CA VAL A 13 -2.21 -2.99 3.72
C VAL A 13 -1.69 -1.80 4.52
N ILE A 14 -0.37 -1.60 4.55
CA ILE A 14 0.25 -0.49 5.29
C ILE A 14 -0.15 0.86 4.69
N ALA A 15 -0.09 0.99 3.36
CA ALA A 15 -0.53 2.20 2.67
C ALA A 15 -2.01 2.47 2.94
N GLY A 16 -2.84 1.44 2.92
CA GLY A 16 -4.27 1.55 3.09
C GLY A 16 -4.66 2.00 4.50
N TYR A 17 -4.07 1.37 5.52
CA TYR A 17 -4.21 1.77 6.91
C TYR A 17 -3.78 3.24 7.13
N LEU A 18 -2.60 3.62 6.66
CA LEU A 18 -2.10 4.99 6.86
C LEU A 18 -2.93 6.04 6.10
N TYR A 19 -3.51 5.68 4.96
CA TYR A 19 -4.47 6.53 4.27
C TYR A 19 -5.75 6.72 5.11
N GLN A 20 -6.38 5.64 5.56
CA GLN A 20 -7.65 5.71 6.30
C GLN A 20 -7.54 6.44 7.64
N HIS A 21 -6.42 6.26 8.35
CA HIS A 21 -6.23 6.84 9.67
C HIS A 21 -5.57 8.23 9.65
N TYR A 22 -4.79 8.54 8.61
CA TYR A 22 -3.92 9.73 8.60
C TYR A 22 -3.89 10.48 7.26
N ASN A 23 -4.74 10.12 6.29
CA ASN A 23 -4.75 10.69 4.93
C ASN A 23 -3.38 10.66 4.25
N ALA A 24 -2.56 9.64 4.53
CA ALA A 24 -1.25 9.45 3.92
C ALA A 24 -1.37 8.86 2.52
N PHE A 25 -0.58 9.36 1.57
CA PHE A 25 -0.54 8.83 0.21
C PHE A 25 0.74 8.05 -0.02
N ALA A 26 0.62 6.83 -0.55
CA ALA A 26 1.78 6.10 -1.06
C ALA A 26 2.31 6.78 -2.33
N THR A 27 3.58 7.18 -2.31
CA THR A 27 4.21 7.86 -3.46
C THR A 27 5.13 6.95 -4.24
N SER A 28 5.66 5.90 -3.62
CA SER A 28 6.40 4.84 -4.32
C SER A 28 6.40 3.55 -3.51
N SER A 29 6.48 2.41 -4.21
CA SER A 29 6.70 1.10 -3.62
C SER A 29 7.72 0.33 -4.47
N GLN A 30 8.68 -0.30 -3.80
CA GLN A 30 9.74 -1.09 -4.44
C GLN A 30 9.89 -2.42 -3.71
N ILE A 31 9.90 -3.52 -4.45
CA ILE A 31 10.13 -4.86 -3.89
C ILE A 31 11.55 -5.28 -4.23
N GLU A 32 12.37 -5.48 -3.20
CA GLU A 32 13.73 -6.00 -3.29
C GLU A 32 13.75 -7.48 -2.84
N THR A 33 14.90 -8.14 -2.94
CA THR A 33 15.01 -9.57 -2.62
C THR A 33 14.66 -9.86 -1.16
N ASP A 34 15.25 -9.12 -0.23
CA ASP A 34 15.14 -9.28 1.23
C ASP A 34 14.02 -8.42 1.85
N HIS A 35 13.64 -7.31 1.22
CA HIS A 35 12.70 -6.35 1.81
C HIS A 35 11.81 -5.66 0.77
N ALA A 36 10.85 -4.88 1.24
CA ALA A 36 10.12 -3.90 0.47
C ALA A 36 10.41 -2.50 1.01
N ARG A 37 10.36 -1.50 0.13
CA ARG A 37 10.39 -0.08 0.49
C ARG A 37 9.05 0.54 0.13
N LEU A 38 8.45 1.24 1.07
CA LEU A 38 7.22 1.99 0.88
C LEU A 38 7.47 3.44 1.27
N GLU A 39 7.27 4.36 0.33
CA GLU A 39 7.34 5.79 0.57
C GLU A 39 5.95 6.39 0.70
N LEU A 40 5.78 7.20 1.73
CA LEU A 40 4.51 7.80 2.10
C LEU A 40 4.69 9.31 2.29
N ALA A 41 3.76 10.06 1.72
CA ALA A 41 3.59 11.48 1.94
C ALA A 41 2.42 11.74 2.88
N PHE A 42 2.59 12.69 3.78
CA PHE A 42 1.62 13.09 4.80
C PHE A 42 1.37 14.59 4.69
N SER A 43 0.33 15.11 5.33
CA SER A 43 0.29 16.54 5.63
C SER A 43 1.27 16.85 6.78
N PRO A 44 1.94 18.02 6.77
CA PRO A 44 2.87 18.40 7.85
C PRO A 44 2.22 18.37 9.24
N GLU A 45 0.93 18.69 9.33
CA GLU A 45 0.19 18.76 10.60
C GLU A 45 -0.14 17.38 11.21
N ILE A 46 -0.20 16.33 10.40
CA ILE A 46 -0.58 14.98 10.85
C ILE A 46 0.64 14.15 11.19
N ILE A 47 1.76 14.31 10.49
CA ILE A 47 2.90 13.39 10.56
C ILE A 47 3.48 13.22 11.98
N GLU A 48 3.45 14.28 12.79
CA GLU A 48 3.95 14.26 14.18
C GLU A 48 3.01 13.53 15.13
N LYS A 49 1.73 13.34 14.75
CA LYS A 49 0.69 12.67 15.54
C LYS A 49 0.64 11.17 15.30
N ILE A 50 1.44 10.65 14.37
CA ILE A 50 1.41 9.24 13.97
C ILE A 50 2.32 8.44 14.91
N PRO A 51 1.78 7.45 15.65
CA PRO A 51 2.57 6.57 16.51
C PRO A 51 3.28 5.50 15.67
N PHE A 52 4.33 5.91 14.95
CA PHE A 52 5.08 5.04 14.04
C PHE A 52 5.68 3.82 14.75
N GLU A 53 6.00 3.93 16.04
CA GLU A 53 6.48 2.84 16.88
C GLU A 53 5.43 1.75 17.13
N GLN A 54 4.14 2.08 17.00
CA GLN A 54 3.02 1.14 17.15
C GLN A 54 2.52 0.60 15.82
N LEU A 55 3.01 1.15 14.68
CA LEU A 55 2.49 0.84 13.35
C LEU A 55 2.50 -0.66 13.06
N GLU A 56 3.59 -1.36 13.35
CA GLU A 56 3.67 -2.81 13.11
C GLU A 56 2.57 -3.56 13.86
N GLN A 57 2.36 -3.24 15.14
CA GLN A 57 1.33 -3.89 15.96
C GLN A 57 -0.08 -3.57 15.47
N SER A 58 -0.32 -2.33 15.04
CA SER A 58 -1.61 -1.95 14.44
C SER A 58 -1.90 -2.74 13.16
N ILE A 59 -0.90 -2.94 12.31
CA ILE A 59 -1.05 -3.74 11.08
C ILE A 59 -1.23 -5.22 11.39
N LYS A 60 -0.46 -5.76 12.35
CA LYS A 60 -0.66 -7.15 12.81
C LYS A 60 -2.07 -7.36 13.35
N LYS A 61 -2.59 -6.41 14.14
CA LYS A 61 -3.96 -6.44 14.66
C LYS A 61 -5.00 -6.40 13.53
N LEU A 62 -4.81 -5.54 12.53
CA LEU A 62 -5.68 -5.47 11.35
C LEU A 62 -5.73 -6.80 10.58
N LEU A 63 -4.59 -7.49 10.51
CA LEU A 63 -4.42 -8.75 9.80
C LEU A 63 -4.78 -10.01 10.62
N ILE A 64 -5.23 -9.87 11.87
CA ILE A 64 -5.78 -10.99 12.65
C ILE A 64 -6.97 -11.60 11.90
N GLN A 65 -7.82 -10.75 11.31
CA GLN A 65 -8.86 -11.20 10.39
C GLN A 65 -8.29 -11.18 8.97
N PRO A 66 -8.36 -12.31 8.24
CA PRO A 66 -7.89 -12.36 6.87
C PRO A 66 -8.80 -11.56 5.92
N HIS A 67 -8.18 -10.86 4.97
CA HIS A 67 -8.87 -10.06 3.95
C HIS A 67 -8.58 -10.61 2.57
N ASN A 68 -9.61 -10.66 1.73
CA ASN A 68 -9.44 -11.12 0.35
C ASN A 68 -8.79 -10.02 -0.49
N VAL A 69 -7.95 -10.46 -1.42
CA VAL A 69 -7.34 -9.62 -2.44
C VAL A 69 -8.03 -9.90 -3.76
N HIS A 70 -8.74 -8.89 -4.25
CA HIS A 70 -9.46 -8.93 -5.51
C HIS A 70 -8.71 -8.12 -6.56
N THR A 71 -8.81 -8.57 -7.81
CA THR A 71 -8.23 -7.85 -8.94
C THR A 71 -9.27 -7.74 -10.04
N LYS A 72 -9.37 -6.56 -10.64
CA LYS A 72 -10.24 -6.29 -11.78
C LYS A 72 -9.52 -5.38 -12.76
N THR A 73 -9.84 -5.51 -14.04
CA THR A 73 -9.38 -4.57 -15.06
C THR A 73 -10.55 -3.70 -15.46
N ILE A 74 -10.34 -2.39 -15.44
CA ILE A 74 -11.34 -1.39 -15.85
C ILE A 74 -10.76 -0.49 -16.93
N SER A 75 -11.62 0.19 -17.69
CA SER A 75 -11.13 1.19 -18.66
C SER A 75 -10.48 2.37 -17.93
N ARG A 76 -9.51 3.03 -18.57
CA ARG A 76 -8.92 4.28 -18.06
C ARG A 76 -10.00 5.32 -17.74
N ARG A 77 -10.98 5.48 -18.64
CA ARG A 77 -12.11 6.39 -18.43
C ARG A 77 -12.89 6.09 -17.16
N GLU A 78 -13.15 4.81 -16.88
CA GLU A 78 -13.82 4.40 -15.64
C GLU A 78 -12.93 4.67 -14.42
N ALA A 79 -11.63 4.41 -14.51
CA ALA A 79 -10.68 4.67 -13.43
C ALA A 79 -10.61 6.17 -13.09
N GLU A 80 -10.58 7.05 -14.09
CA GLU A 80 -10.60 8.51 -13.94
C GLU A 80 -11.89 9.00 -13.27
N GLN A 81 -13.03 8.33 -13.49
CA GLN A 81 -14.30 8.63 -12.81
C GLN A 81 -14.36 8.18 -11.35
N LYS A 82 -13.40 7.35 -10.91
CA LYS A 82 -13.30 6.82 -9.54
C LYS A 82 -12.17 7.50 -8.73
N GLU A 83 -11.69 8.65 -9.20
CA GLU A 83 -10.70 9.44 -8.47
C GLU A 83 -11.21 9.77 -7.05
N GLY A 84 -10.35 9.59 -6.05
CA GLY A 84 -10.71 9.72 -4.63
C GLY A 84 -11.24 8.44 -3.98
N THR A 85 -11.76 7.49 -4.77
CA THR A 85 -12.00 6.11 -4.31
C THR A 85 -10.77 5.24 -4.56
N ILE A 86 -10.20 5.32 -5.77
CA ILE A 86 -8.89 4.73 -6.09
C ILE A 86 -7.82 5.70 -5.61
N LYS A 87 -6.91 5.24 -4.75
CA LYS A 87 -5.90 6.11 -4.12
C LYS A 87 -4.78 6.53 -5.07
N THR A 88 -4.61 5.80 -6.17
CA THR A 88 -3.64 6.14 -7.23
C THR A 88 -4.18 7.26 -8.11
N ILE A 89 -3.39 8.31 -8.32
CA ILE A 89 -3.73 9.39 -9.25
C ILE A 89 -3.59 8.86 -10.69
N ILE A 90 -4.72 8.53 -11.32
CA ILE A 90 -4.77 7.87 -12.64
C ILE A 90 -4.12 8.72 -13.76
N ASN A 91 -4.22 10.05 -13.64
CA ASN A 91 -3.62 10.98 -14.59
C ASN A 91 -2.08 10.94 -14.63
N LEU A 92 -1.44 10.33 -13.62
CA LEU A 92 0.01 10.13 -13.61
C LEU A 92 0.45 8.84 -14.31
N LEU A 93 -0.49 7.95 -14.67
CA LEU A 93 -0.19 6.74 -15.43
C LEU A 93 0.05 7.08 -16.92
N PRO A 94 0.91 6.34 -17.65
CA PRO A 94 1.15 6.57 -19.08
C PRO A 94 -0.15 6.62 -19.89
N THR A 95 -0.31 7.63 -20.75
CA THR A 95 -1.54 7.85 -21.52
C THR A 95 -1.85 6.71 -22.50
N SER A 96 -0.85 5.92 -22.88
CA SER A 96 -1.01 4.71 -23.69
C SER A 96 -1.73 3.57 -22.97
N LEU A 97 -1.85 3.63 -21.63
CA LEU A 97 -2.51 2.60 -20.83
C LEU A 97 -4.02 2.85 -20.81
N ASN A 98 -4.75 2.14 -21.68
CA ASN A 98 -6.21 2.25 -21.82
C ASN A 98 -7.00 1.34 -20.87
N GLU A 99 -6.34 0.31 -20.33
CA GLU A 99 -6.89 -0.63 -19.36
C GLU A 99 -6.07 -0.56 -18.08
N ILE A 100 -6.76 -0.36 -16.95
CA ILE A 100 -6.14 -0.18 -15.64
C ILE A 100 -6.50 -1.39 -14.78
N ARG A 101 -5.46 -2.11 -14.34
CA ARG A 101 -5.62 -3.16 -13.33
C ARG A 101 -5.75 -2.52 -11.95
N ILE A 102 -6.86 -2.79 -11.29
CA ILE A 102 -7.16 -2.40 -9.92
C ILE A 102 -6.96 -3.60 -9.01
N VAL A 103 -6.25 -3.36 -7.92
CA VAL A 103 -6.10 -4.30 -6.80
C VAL A 103 -6.86 -3.74 -5.63
N GLN A 104 -7.74 -4.55 -5.05
CA GLN A 104 -8.56 -4.22 -3.90
C GLN A 104 -8.28 -5.22 -2.78
N ILE A 105 -7.96 -4.75 -1.59
CA ILE A 105 -7.90 -5.55 -0.37
C ILE A 105 -9.10 -5.17 0.47
N ASN A 106 -10.20 -5.93 0.35
CA ASN A 106 -11.51 -5.65 0.94
C ASN A 106 -11.80 -4.14 1.08
N ASP A 107 -11.97 -3.65 2.31
CA ASP A 107 -12.22 -2.27 2.70
C ASP A 107 -10.95 -1.53 3.13
N ILE A 108 -9.77 -2.16 3.05
CA ILE A 108 -8.48 -1.57 3.47
C ILE A 108 -7.89 -0.69 2.37
N ASP A 109 -7.82 -1.20 1.13
CA ASP A 109 -7.10 -0.53 0.05
C ASP A 109 -7.69 -0.82 -1.33
N GLU A 110 -7.73 0.20 -2.19
CA GLU A 110 -8.04 0.07 -3.62
C GLU A 110 -7.11 0.99 -4.43
N GLN A 111 -6.27 0.38 -5.28
CA GLN A 111 -5.22 1.08 -6.01
C GLN A 111 -5.02 0.51 -7.41
N ALA A 112 -4.59 1.36 -8.36
CA ALA A 112 -4.09 0.90 -9.64
C ALA A 112 -2.70 0.30 -9.46
N CYS A 113 -2.54 -0.99 -9.79
CA CYS A 113 -1.29 -1.70 -9.53
C CYS A 113 -1.06 -2.84 -10.54
N GLY A 114 0.13 -2.86 -11.14
CA GLY A 114 0.59 -3.93 -12.05
C GLY A 114 1.37 -5.05 -11.35
N GLY A 115 1.57 -4.96 -10.03
CA GLY A 115 2.28 -5.98 -9.25
C GLY A 115 1.49 -7.29 -9.13
N THR A 116 2.17 -8.34 -8.71
CA THR A 116 1.58 -9.64 -8.38
C THR A 116 1.31 -9.72 -6.88
N HIS A 117 0.18 -10.32 -6.48
CA HIS A 117 -0.30 -10.30 -5.10
C HIS A 117 -0.74 -11.70 -4.68
N VAL A 118 -0.72 -11.93 -3.36
CA VAL A 118 -1.41 -13.08 -2.76
C VAL A 118 -2.92 -12.91 -2.89
N SER A 119 -3.67 -14.00 -2.81
CA SER A 119 -5.14 -13.97 -2.92
C SER A 119 -5.82 -13.57 -1.61
N ASN A 120 -5.13 -13.76 -0.48
CA ASN A 120 -5.64 -13.43 0.84
C ASN A 120 -4.51 -12.96 1.76
N THR A 121 -4.79 -12.01 2.67
CA THR A 121 -3.76 -11.47 3.58
C THR A 121 -3.22 -12.49 4.58
N ALA A 122 -3.90 -13.63 4.81
CA ALA A 122 -3.36 -14.75 5.58
C ALA A 122 -2.05 -15.31 4.99
N GLU A 123 -1.84 -15.15 3.68
CA GLU A 123 -0.64 -15.61 2.99
C GLU A 123 0.56 -14.65 3.14
N ILE A 124 0.38 -13.48 3.79
CA ILE A 124 1.47 -12.53 4.00
C ILE A 124 2.54 -13.12 4.93
N GLY A 125 2.13 -13.90 5.92
CA GLY A 125 3.01 -14.41 6.97
C GLY A 125 3.37 -13.35 8.01
N ASP A 126 4.34 -13.67 8.87
CA ASP A 126 4.87 -12.71 9.83
C ASP A 126 5.81 -11.70 9.13
N PHE A 127 5.89 -10.49 9.69
CA PHE A 127 6.64 -9.40 9.09
C PHE A 127 7.15 -8.45 10.15
N SER A 128 8.12 -7.63 9.75
CA SER A 128 8.66 -6.54 10.57
C SER A 128 8.86 -5.24 9.79
N ILE A 129 8.59 -4.11 10.44
CA ILE A 129 8.95 -2.77 9.94
C ILE A 129 10.34 -2.42 10.47
N ILE A 130 11.36 -2.90 9.78
CA ILE A 130 12.76 -2.86 10.24
C ILE A 130 13.42 -1.48 10.17
N LYS A 131 12.82 -0.52 9.45
CA LYS A 131 13.32 0.86 9.42
C LYS A 131 12.25 1.86 9.03
N ILE A 132 12.24 3.00 9.71
CA ILE A 132 11.46 4.18 9.35
C ILE A 132 12.43 5.35 9.16
N GLN A 133 12.48 5.90 7.95
CA GLN A 133 13.41 6.97 7.59
C GLN A 133 12.66 8.26 7.25
N ASN A 134 13.17 9.39 7.72
CA ASN A 134 12.72 10.70 7.26
C ASN A 134 13.29 10.99 5.87
N LYS A 135 12.43 11.35 4.92
CA LYS A 135 12.79 11.74 3.54
C LYS A 135 12.39 13.18 3.21
N GLY A 136 12.13 13.98 4.24
CA GLY A 136 11.66 15.36 4.20
C GLY A 136 10.72 15.61 5.38
N ALA A 137 10.26 16.87 5.53
CA ALA A 137 9.38 17.26 6.63
C ALA A 137 8.08 16.45 6.70
N ALA A 138 7.52 16.08 5.55
CA ALA A 138 6.25 15.38 5.44
C ALA A 138 6.33 14.04 4.67
N LYS A 139 7.52 13.41 4.65
CA LYS A 139 7.77 12.16 3.91
C LYS A 139 8.49 11.14 4.77
N LYS A 140 7.96 9.91 4.81
CA LYS A 140 8.61 8.76 5.44
C LYS A 140 8.88 7.68 4.41
N ARG A 141 9.94 6.91 4.64
CA ARG A 141 10.21 5.65 3.95
C ARG A 141 10.23 4.53 4.97
N LEU A 142 9.40 3.52 4.74
CA LEU A 142 9.37 2.29 5.52
C LEU A 142 10.19 1.23 4.80
N LYS A 143 11.05 0.51 5.54
CA LYS A 143 11.67 -0.74 5.12
C LYS A 143 10.93 -1.88 5.81
N ILE A 144 10.35 -2.78 5.02
CA ILE A 144 9.47 -3.86 5.50
C ILE A 144 10.09 -5.19 5.09
N GLN A 145 10.12 -6.16 5.99
CA GLN A 145 10.66 -7.49 5.74
C GLN A 145 9.65 -8.55 6.16
N LEU A 146 9.58 -9.66 5.41
CA LEU A 146 8.85 -10.86 5.83
C LEU A 146 9.80 -11.75 6.65
N ASN A 147 9.28 -12.40 7.68
CA ASN A 147 10.03 -13.22 8.62
C ASN A 147 10.09 -14.69 8.19
#